data_AF-A0A381VNY0-F1
#
_entry.id   AF-A0A381VNY0-F1
#
_cell.length_a   1.000
_cell.length_b   1.000
_cell.length_c   1.000
_cell.angle_alpha   90.00
_cell.angle_beta   90.00
_cell.angle_gamma   90.00
#
_symmetry.space_group_name_H-M   'P 1'
#
loop_
_entity.id
_entity.type
_entity.pdbx_description
1 polymer ?
#
loop_
_entity_poly.entity_id
_entity_poly.type
_entity_poly.pdbx_seq_one_letter_code
_entity_poly.pdbx_strand_id
1 'polypeptide(L)'
;MDNNKVSSKEVGLEIGLVVGRFLFNTEHLHYGYWPPELQVEPSNLKHAQELHSKLILESIPDGVQTILDVGSGSGGLAEKLITKGYQVHCVSPSEYLSNR
;
A
#
# COMPACT_ATOMS: atom_id res chain seq x y z
N MET A 1 10.58 -34.14 1.67
CA MET A 1 9.22 -33.94 1.15
C MET A 1 8.67 -32.74 1.89
N ASP A 2 8.81 -31.56 1.31
CA ASP A 2 8.42 -30.32 1.97
C ASP A 2 6.90 -30.24 2.06
N ASN A 3 6.41 -30.12 3.29
CA ASN A 3 5.02 -29.79 3.56
C ASN A 3 4.80 -28.32 3.17
N ASN A 4 4.57 -28.06 1.88
CA ASN A 4 4.06 -26.79 1.38
C ASN A 4 2.63 -26.57 1.91
N LYS A 5 2.53 -26.20 3.18
CA LYS A 5 1.29 -25.68 3.76
C LYS A 5 1.12 -24.26 3.26
N VAL A 6 0.31 -24.12 2.22
CA VAL A 6 -0.15 -22.82 1.73
C VAL A 6 -0.83 -22.08 2.89
N SER A 7 -0.33 -20.89 3.22
CA SER A 7 -0.89 -20.06 4.28
C SER A 7 -2.23 -19.48 3.83
N SER A 8 -3.32 -19.79 4.54
CA SER A 8 -4.65 -19.26 4.23
C SER A 8 -4.70 -17.72 4.29
N LYS A 9 -3.81 -17.09 5.06
CA LYS A 9 -3.66 -15.64 5.13
C LYS A 9 -3.09 -15.07 3.83
N GLU A 10 -2.10 -15.73 3.24
CA GLU A 10 -1.48 -15.30 1.98
C GLU A 10 -2.47 -15.41 0.83
N VAL A 11 -3.19 -16.53 0.75
CA VAL A 11 -4.25 -16.72 -0.26
C VAL A 11 -5.35 -15.67 -0.12
N GLY A 12 -5.79 -15.38 1.12
CA GLY A 12 -6.78 -14.31 1.36
C GLY A 12 -6.29 -12.93 0.93
N LEU A 13 -5.00 -12.64 1.13
CA LEU A 13 -4.37 -11.38 0.73
C LEU A 13 -4.29 -11.25 -0.80
N GLU A 14 -3.90 -12.32 -1.50
CA GLU A 14 -3.90 -12.36 -2.96
C GLU A 14 -5.29 -12.17 -3.56
N ILE A 15 -6.29 -12.89 -3.05
CA ILE A 15 -7.69 -12.75 -3.50
C ILE A 15 -8.17 -11.33 -3.24
N GLY A 16 -7.88 -10.77 -2.06
CA GLY A 16 -8.22 -9.40 -1.70
C GLY A 16 -7.61 -8.38 -2.67
N LEU A 17 -6.34 -8.54 -3.04
CA LEU A 17 -5.67 -7.69 -4.04
C LEU A 17 -6.37 -7.77 -5.40
N VAL A 18 -6.65 -8.98 -5.89
CA VAL A 18 -7.29 -9.18 -7.19
C VAL A 18 -8.69 -8.59 -7.21
N VAL A 19 -9.49 -8.84 -6.19
CA VAL A 19 -10.85 -8.30 -6.06
C VAL A 19 -10.82 -6.77 -5.94
N GLY A 20 -9.92 -6.21 -5.14
CA GLY A 20 -9.75 -4.76 -5.00
C GLY A 20 -9.38 -4.09 -6.33
N ARG A 21 -8.45 -4.69 -7.08
CA ARG A 21 -8.04 -4.22 -8.40
C ARG A 21 -9.19 -4.26 -9.40
N PHE A 22 -9.97 -5.34 -9.39
CA PHE A 22 -11.05 -5.54 -10.34
C PHE A 22 -12.28 -4.67 -10.05
N LEU A 23 -12.66 -4.52 -8.78
CA LEU A 23 -13.89 -3.82 -8.40
C LEU A 23 -13.70 -2.31 -8.21
N PHE A 24 -12.52 -1.89 -7.75
CA PHE A 24 -12.29 -0.49 -7.35
C PHE A 24 -11.12 0.18 -8.10
N ASN A 25 -10.56 -0.51 -9.10
CA ASN A 25 -9.43 -0.01 -9.91
C ASN A 25 -8.24 0.51 -9.09
N THR A 26 -8.04 -0.09 -7.91
CA THR A 26 -6.97 0.26 -6.98
C THR A 26 -5.96 -0.87 -6.87
N GLU A 27 -4.68 -0.50 -6.78
CA GLU A 27 -3.58 -1.44 -6.53
C GLU A 27 -3.20 -1.47 -5.05
N HIS A 28 -4.00 -0.79 -4.22
CA HIS A 28 -3.74 -0.57 -2.81
C HIS A 28 -4.77 -1.32 -1.95
N LEU A 29 -4.27 -2.01 -0.93
CA LEU A 29 -5.08 -2.61 0.15
C LEU A 29 -5.00 -1.80 1.45
N HIS A 30 -4.83 -0.49 1.36
CA HIS A 30 -4.82 0.41 2.52
C HIS A 30 -6.03 1.34 2.54
N TYR A 31 -6.25 2.01 3.67
CA TYR A 31 -7.34 2.96 3.85
C TYR A 31 -7.20 4.19 2.94
N GLY A 32 -8.33 4.86 2.68
CA GLY A 32 -8.38 6.15 2.02
C GLY A 32 -8.53 7.30 3.03
N TYR A 33 -8.05 8.48 2.65
CA TYR A 33 -8.31 9.74 3.34
C TYR A 33 -9.48 10.44 2.64
N TRP A 34 -10.52 10.77 3.41
CA TRP A 34 -11.81 11.26 2.91
C TRP A 34 -12.04 12.68 3.44
N PRO A 35 -11.56 13.72 2.73
CA PRO A 35 -11.84 15.09 3.13
C PRO A 35 -13.33 15.43 2.89
N PRO A 36 -13.88 16.48 3.53
CA PRO A 36 -15.32 16.78 3.48
C PRO A 36 -15.92 16.93 2.07
N GLU A 37 -15.11 17.36 1.10
CA GLU A 37 -15.48 17.52 -0.31
C GLU A 37 -15.53 16.20 -1.09
N LEU A 38 -14.98 15.10 -0.55
CA LEU A 38 -14.96 13.80 -1.20
C LEU A 38 -16.10 12.92 -0.68
N GLN A 39 -17.09 12.68 -1.54
CA GLN A 39 -18.19 11.79 -1.20
C GLN A 39 -17.72 10.36 -0.96
N VAL A 40 -18.21 9.73 0.12
CA VAL A 40 -17.86 8.35 0.49
C VAL A 40 -18.65 7.37 -0.39
N GLU A 41 -18.09 7.08 -1.56
CA GLU A 41 -18.62 6.14 -2.53
C GLU A 41 -17.51 5.26 -3.12
N PRO A 42 -17.82 4.03 -3.58
CA PRO A 42 -16.81 3.10 -4.09
C PRO A 42 -15.95 3.65 -5.25
N SER A 43 -16.54 4.46 -6.13
CA SER A 43 -15.87 5.16 -7.23
C SER A 43 -14.72 6.06 -6.77
N ASN A 44 -14.84 6.60 -5.55
CA ASN A 44 -13.86 7.52 -4.98
C ASN A 44 -12.78 6.82 -4.14
N LEU A 45 -12.86 5.49 -3.93
CA LEU A 45 -11.91 4.76 -3.08
C LEU A 45 -10.46 4.96 -3.52
N LYS A 46 -10.19 4.82 -4.83
CA LYS A 46 -8.85 5.06 -5.38
C LYS A 46 -8.36 6.48 -5.10
N HIS A 47 -9.23 7.48 -5.29
CA HIS A 47 -8.86 8.87 -5.04
C HIS A 47 -8.57 9.11 -3.56
N ALA A 48 -9.39 8.57 -2.67
CA ALA A 48 -9.17 8.64 -1.23
C ALA A 48 -7.83 8.00 -0.82
N GLN A 49 -7.47 6.85 -1.40
CA GLN A 49 -6.19 6.18 -1.17
C GLN A 49 -5.00 7.03 -1.65
N GLU A 50 -5.13 7.70 -2.81
CA GLU A 50 -4.11 8.62 -3.30
C GLU A 50 -3.95 9.84 -2.39
N LEU A 51 -5.04 10.42 -1.91
CA LEU A 51 -5.00 11.52 -0.93
C LEU A 51 -4.35 11.08 0.38
N HIS A 52 -4.58 9.83 0.83
CA HIS A 52 -3.91 9.28 2.00
C HIS A 52 -2.39 9.21 1.80
N SER A 53 -1.91 8.67 0.67
CA SER A 53 -0.47 8.67 0.36
C SER A 53 0.09 10.08 0.29
N LYS A 54 -0.64 11.01 -0.33
CA LYS A 54 -0.23 12.42 -0.45
C LYS A 54 -0.04 13.07 0.93
N LEU A 55 -0.99 12.87 1.84
CA LEU A 55 -0.89 13.39 3.21
C LEU A 55 0.37 12.89 3.93
N ILE A 56 0.70 11.60 3.78
CA ILE A 56 1.94 11.04 4.35
C ILE A 56 3.16 11.73 3.75
N LEU A 57 3.23 11.85 2.42
CA LEU A 57 4.35 12.47 1.72
C LEU A 57 4.56 13.93 2.13
N GLU A 58 3.47 14.69 2.30
CA GLU A 58 3.50 16.10 2.71
C GLU A 58 3.82 16.28 4.21
N SER A 59 3.67 15.21 5.01
CA SER A 59 3.96 15.23 6.44
C SER A 59 5.42 14.90 6.76
N ILE A 60 6.24 14.53 5.77
CA ILE A 60 7.65 14.20 5.99
C ILE A 60 8.43 15.50 6.24
N PRO A 61 9.14 15.63 7.38
CA PRO A 61 9.92 16.83 7.68
C PRO A 61 11.09 17.06 6.71
N ASP A 62 11.47 18.32 6.54
CA ASP A 62 12.65 18.70 5.76
C ASP A 62 13.92 18.03 6.30
N GLY A 63 14.80 17.63 5.39
CA GLY A 63 16.10 17.03 5.71
C GLY A 63 16.06 15.51 5.95
N VAL A 64 14.89 14.87 5.93
CA VAL A 64 14.78 13.40 5.92
C VAL A 64 15.39 12.85 4.63
N GLN A 65 16.23 11.82 4.78
CA GLN A 65 16.89 11.13 3.65
C GLN A 65 16.49 9.66 3.57
N THR A 66 16.27 9.02 4.73
CA THR A 66 16.00 7.59 4.84
C THR A 66 14.66 7.35 5.54
N ILE A 67 13.93 6.33 5.08
CA ILE A 67 12.59 5.98 5.58
C ILE A 67 12.48 4.47 5.75
N LEU A 68 11.88 4.03 6.86
CA LEU A 68 11.49 2.64 7.11
C LEU A 68 9.97 2.50 6.96
N ASP A 69 9.51 1.79 5.93
CA ASP A 69 8.11 1.50 5.67
C ASP A 69 7.74 0.12 6.28
N VAL A 70 7.14 0.16 7.48
CA VAL A 70 6.74 -1.03 8.23
C VAL A 70 5.33 -1.43 7.84
N GLY A 71 5.17 -2.63 7.28
CA GLY A 71 3.90 -3.07 6.71
C GLY A 71 3.66 -2.49 5.32
N SER A 72 4.71 -2.44 4.49
CA SER A 72 4.73 -1.78 3.17
C SER A 72 3.74 -2.35 2.14
N GLY A 73 3.07 -3.46 2.46
CA GLY A 73 2.01 -4.04 1.63
C GLY A 73 2.50 -4.35 0.23
N SER A 74 1.75 -3.92 -0.79
CA SER A 74 2.11 -4.07 -2.20
C SER A 74 3.27 -3.18 -2.66
N GLY A 75 3.80 -2.31 -1.80
CA GLY A 75 4.93 -1.41 -2.11
C GLY A 75 4.52 -0.07 -2.74
N GLY A 76 3.22 0.19 -2.94
CA GLY A 76 2.76 1.40 -3.63
C GLY A 76 3.13 2.72 -2.95
N LEU A 77 3.22 2.77 -1.61
CA LEU A 77 3.72 3.96 -0.89
C LEU A 77 5.24 4.07 -1.02
N ALA A 78 5.96 2.97 -0.82
CA ALA A 78 7.41 2.92 -0.96
C ALA A 78 7.88 3.41 -2.34
N GLU A 79 7.20 3.03 -3.43
CA GLU A 79 7.52 3.50 -4.78
C GLU A 79 7.39 5.04 -4.91
N LYS A 80 6.33 5.62 -4.33
CA LYS A 80 6.13 7.08 -4.30
C LYS A 80 7.24 7.79 -3.51
N LEU A 81 7.65 7.20 -2.39
CA LEU A 81 8.74 7.71 -1.55
C LEU A 81 10.09 7.66 -2.30
N ILE A 82 10.39 6.54 -2.97
CA ILE A 82 11.61 6.40 -3.80
C ILE A 82 11.59 7.42 -4.93
N THR A 83 10.46 7.61 -5.60
CA THR A 83 10.29 8.60 -6.68
C THR A 83 10.55 10.04 -6.19
N LYS A 84 10.29 10.33 -4.92
CA LYS A 84 10.59 11.61 -4.27
C LYS A 84 12.06 11.76 -3.85
N GLY A 85 12.89 10.72 -4.02
CA GLY A 85 14.33 10.75 -3.75
C GLY A 85 14.74 10.20 -2.38
N TYR A 86 13.81 9.60 -1.62
CA TYR A 86 14.14 8.97 -0.34
C TYR A 86 14.79 7.60 -0.54
N GLN A 87 15.71 7.25 0.34
CA GLN A 87 16.15 5.87 0.52
C GLN A 87 15.14 5.14 1.40
N VAL A 88 14.44 4.15 0.84
CA VAL A 88 13.33 3.48 1.53
C VAL A 88 13.68 2.02 1.83
N HIS A 89 13.44 1.60 3.06
CA HIS A 89 13.57 0.23 3.51
C HIS A 89 12.19 -0.29 3.85
N CYS A 90 11.78 -1.42 3.25
CA CYS A 90 10.47 -2.01 3.47
C CYS A 90 10.57 -3.20 4.44
N VAL A 91 9.59 -3.33 5.33
CA VAL A 91 9.44 -4.51 6.19
C VAL A 91 8.04 -5.08 5.98
N SER A 92 7.96 -6.35 5.59
CA SER A 92 6.70 -7.07 5.42
C SER A 92 6.83 -8.48 6.01
N PRO A 93 5.80 -8.96 6.73
CA PRO A 93 5.76 -10.35 7.20
C PRO A 93 5.33 -11.34 6.11
N SER A 94 4.96 -10.87 4.92
CA SER A 94 4.53 -11.70 3.79
C SER A 94 5.68 -11.88 2.80
N GLU A 95 6.11 -13.12 2.59
CA GLU A 95 7.12 -13.46 1.59
C GLU A 95 6.62 -13.15 0.18
N TYR A 96 5.34 -13.42 -0.10
CA TYR A 96 4.71 -13.12 -1.39
C TYR A 96 4.84 -11.63 -1.79
N LEU A 97 4.61 -10.72 -0.84
CA LEU A 97 4.70 -9.29 -1.10
C LEU A 97 6.14 -8.77 -1.10
N SER A 98 7.05 -9.44 -0.40
CA SER A 98 8.44 -9.01 -0.24
C SER A 98 9.35 -9.36 -1.43
N ASN A 99 8.93 -10.30 -2.29
CA ASN A 99 9.71 -10.77 -3.44
C ASN A 99 9.43 -10.00 -4.74
N ARG A 100 8.91 -8.77 -4.66
CA ARG A 100 8.52 -7.94 -5.80
C ARG A 100 9.45 -6.76 -6.01
#